data_AF-A0A959R996-F1
#
_entry.id   AF-A0A959R996-F1
#
_cell.length_a   1.000
_cell.length_b   1.000
_cell.length_c   1.000
_cell.angle_alpha   90.00
_cell.angle_beta   90.00
_cell.angle_gamma   90.00
#
_symmetry.space_group_name_H-M   'P 1'
#
loop_
_entity.id
_entity.type
_entity.pdbx_description
1 polymer ?
#
loop_
_entity_poly.entity_id
_entity_poly.type
_entity_poly.pdbx_seq_one_letter_code
_entity_poly.pdbx_strand_id
1 'polypeptide(L)'
;MEKKIREIFDSLSIPNVKLIDIFPKRKNVGLSDGEKIDDIYAYALKISYNKPEDGILGETVLVDVNSTNEKIKEILLEKFKM
;
A
#
# COMPACT_ATOMS: atom_id res chain seq x y z
N MET A 1 -9.58 -0.71 7.38
CA MET A 1 -9.03 -0.74 6.01
C MET A 1 -7.70 -1.48 5.95
N GLU A 2 -6.76 -1.21 6.86
CA GLU A 2 -5.48 -1.94 6.95
C GLU A 2 -5.60 -3.47 6.93
N LYS A 3 -6.42 -4.05 7.83
CA LYS A 3 -6.67 -5.50 7.90
C LYS A 3 -7.11 -6.07 6.55
N LYS A 4 -8.04 -5.39 5.87
CA LYS A 4 -8.57 -5.76 4.55
C LYS A 4 -7.46 -5.78 3.49
N ILE A 5 -6.57 -4.81 3.48
CA ILE A 5 -5.43 -4.76 2.56
C ILE A 5 -4.48 -5.94 2.82
N ARG A 6 -4.20 -6.25 4.09
CA ARG A 6 -3.35 -7.39 4.47
C ARG A 6 -3.95 -8.71 4.00
N GLU A 7 -5.22 -8.95 4.28
CA GLU A 7 -5.93 -10.17 3.85
C GLU A 7 -5.92 -10.34 2.32
N ILE A 8 -6.08 -9.24 1.58
CA ILE A 8 -5.99 -9.26 0.11
C ILE A 8 -4.56 -9.60 -0.33
N PHE A 9 -3.55 -8.96 0.24
CA PHE A 9 -2.15 -9.20 -0.10
C PHE A 9 -1.75 -10.67 0.15
N ASP A 10 -2.08 -11.20 1.32
CA ASP A 10 -1.82 -12.60 1.68
C ASP A 10 -2.55 -13.56 0.73
N SER A 11 -3.79 -13.24 0.34
CA SER A 11 -4.56 -14.03 -0.63
C SER A 11 -3.96 -14.06 -2.04
N LEU A 12 -3.15 -13.06 -2.42
CA LEU A 12 -2.52 -13.03 -3.75
C LEU A 12 -1.30 -13.96 -3.85
N SER A 13 -0.73 -14.40 -2.72
CA SER A 13 0.41 -15.33 -2.68
C SER A 13 1.55 -14.92 -3.62
N ILE A 14 1.89 -13.63 -3.63
CA ILE A 14 2.86 -13.06 -4.56
C ILE A 14 4.25 -13.63 -4.24
N PRO A 15 4.86 -14.43 -5.13
CA PRO A 15 6.14 -15.08 -4.85
C PRO A 15 7.26 -14.04 -4.71
N ASN A 16 8.16 -14.27 -3.75
CA ASN A 16 9.32 -13.40 -3.47
C ASN A 16 8.96 -11.97 -3.03
N VAL A 17 7.72 -11.70 -2.63
CA VAL A 17 7.31 -10.41 -2.05
C VAL A 17 6.77 -10.65 -0.65
N LYS A 18 7.27 -9.88 0.33
CA LYS A 18 6.76 -9.89 1.70
C LYS A 18 6.22 -8.51 2.06
N LEU A 19 5.03 -8.49 2.64
CA LEU A 19 4.48 -7.28 3.25
C LEU A 19 5.20 -7.02 4.58
N ILE A 20 5.88 -5.89 4.69
CA ILE A 20 6.62 -5.48 5.88
C ILE A 20 5.73 -4.67 6.79
N ASP A 21 5.07 -3.66 6.24
CA ASP A 21 4.26 -2.73 7.03
C ASP A 21 3.14 -2.10 6.19
N ILE A 22 2.11 -1.58 6.85
CA ILE A 22 1.04 -0.80 6.22
C ILE A 22 0.81 0.42 7.09
N PHE A 23 0.84 1.61 6.50
CA PHE A 23 0.61 2.84 7.25
C PHE A 23 -0.31 3.79 6.48
N PRO A 24 -1.20 4.51 7.18
CA PRO A 24 -2.09 5.47 6.55
C PRO A 24 -1.31 6.68 6.03
N LYS A 25 -1.60 7.08 4.79
CA LYS A 25 -1.15 8.34 4.18
C LYS A 25 -2.27 9.37 4.25
N ARG A 26 -1.95 10.52 4.84
CA ARG A 26 -2.84 11.69 4.92
C ARG A 26 -2.52 12.65 3.79
N LYS A 27 -3.56 13.24 3.20
CA LYS A 27 -3.38 14.22 2.13
C LYS A 27 -3.14 15.55 2.82
N ASN A 28 -2.05 16.21 2.49
CA ASN A 28 -1.92 17.64 2.81
C ASN A 28 -2.85 18.39 1.84
N VAL A 29 -4.15 18.37 2.12
CA VAL A 29 -5.09 19.34 1.54
C VAL A 29 -4.73 20.71 2.11
N GLY A 30 -4.70 21.70 1.22
CA GLY A 30 -3.94 22.94 1.38
C GLY A 30 -4.09 23.60 2.74
N LEU A 31 -2.94 23.94 3.33
CA LEU A 31 -2.87 24.83 4.49
C LEU A 31 -3.36 26.22 4.08
N SER A 32 -4.65 26.48 4.28
CA SER A 32 -5.05 27.77 4.85
C SER A 32 -4.97 27.63 6.36
N ASP A 33 -4.39 28.64 7.02
CA ASP A 33 -4.15 28.70 8.47
C ASP A 33 -5.42 28.28 9.25
N GLY A 34 -5.46 27.02 9.75
CA GLY A 34 -6.56 26.51 10.58
C GLY A 34 -7.30 25.24 10.13
N GLU A 35 -7.11 24.73 8.91
CA GLU A 35 -7.77 23.47 8.50
C GLU A 35 -7.01 22.22 8.99
N LYS A 36 -7.74 21.32 9.65
CA LYS A 36 -7.17 20.10 10.25
C LYS A 36 -6.78 19.09 9.16
N ILE A 37 -5.57 18.53 9.29
CA ILE A 37 -5.11 17.39 8.48
C ILE A 37 -5.79 16.12 8.97
N ASP A 38 -7.06 15.90 8.57
CA ASP A 38 -7.86 14.80 9.13
C ASP A 38 -8.10 13.62 8.16
N ASP A 39 -8.11 13.82 6.85
CA ASP A 39 -8.47 12.72 5.95
C ASP A 39 -7.28 11.87 5.46
N ILE A 40 -7.30 10.60 5.91
CA ILE A 40 -6.50 9.52 5.31
C ILE A 40 -7.08 9.26 3.92
N TYR A 41 -6.32 9.57 2.87
CA TYR A 41 -6.75 9.34 1.48
C TYR A 41 -6.24 8.02 0.92
N ALA A 42 -5.13 7.50 1.46
CA ALA A 42 -4.54 6.25 1.01
C ALA A 42 -3.87 5.48 2.15
N TYR A 43 -3.60 4.21 1.91
CA TYR A 43 -2.71 3.39 2.72
C TYR A 43 -1.45 3.10 1.89
N ALA A 44 -0.30 3.34 2.49
CA ALA A 44 0.99 2.97 1.94
C ALA A 44 1.38 1.58 2.46
N LEU A 45 1.70 0.67 1.56
CA LEU A 45 2.19 -0.66 1.89
C LEU A 45 3.71 -0.68 1.67
N LYS A 46 4.46 -0.98 2.73
CA LYS A 46 5.89 -1.25 2.66
C LYS A 46 6.10 -2.72 2.39
N ILE A 47 6.79 -3.03 1.31
CA ILE A 47 7.04 -4.39 0.84
C ILE A 47 8.54 -4.64 0.73
N SER A 48 8.94 -5.90 0.83
CA SER A 48 10.31 -6.33 0.62
C SER A 48 10.33 -7.40 -0.46
N TYR A 49 11.23 -7.21 -1.43
CA TYR A 49 11.53 -8.22 -2.44
C TYR A 49 12.66 -9.13 -1.92
N ASN A 50 12.42 -10.43 -1.95
CA ASN A 50 13.44 -11.46 -1.71
C ASN A 50 14.28 -11.69 -2.98
N LYS A 51 14.73 -10.61 -3.63
CA LYS A 51 15.76 -10.73 -4.68
C LYS A 51 17.13 -10.74 -4.01
N PRO A 52 17.95 -11.76 -4.24
CA PRO A 52 19.25 -11.90 -3.57
C PRO A 52 20.25 -10.80 -3.95
N GLU A 53 20.00 -10.03 -5.02
CA GLU A 53 20.99 -9.11 -5.60
C GLU A 53 20.93 -7.66 -5.09
N ASP A 54 19.85 -7.21 -4.43
CA ASP A 54 19.62 -5.76 -4.26
C ASP A 54 19.48 -5.24 -2.81
N GLY A 55 19.61 -6.08 -1.79
CA GLY A 55 19.59 -5.60 -0.40
C GLY A 55 18.32 -4.80 -0.04
N ILE A 56 17.20 -5.48 0.17
CA ILE A 56 15.93 -4.93 0.70
C ILE A 56 15.59 -3.53 0.13
N LEU A 57 15.30 -3.45 -1.17
CA LEU A 57 14.64 -2.26 -1.71
C LEU A 57 13.16 -2.28 -1.29
N GLY A 58 12.84 -1.47 -0.28
CA GLY A 58 11.49 -1.30 0.21
C GLY A 58 10.66 -0.40 -0.71
N GLU A 59 9.85 -0.98 -1.59
CA GLU A 59 8.93 -0.20 -2.42
C GLU A 59 7.66 0.16 -1.63
N THR A 60 7.02 1.27 -2.00
CA THR A 60 5.77 1.73 -1.39
C THR A 60 4.64 1.70 -2.41
N VAL A 61 3.61 0.89 -2.17
CA VAL A 61 2.39 0.87 -2.98
C VAL A 61 1.32 1.71 -2.29
N LEU A 62 0.64 2.57 -3.04
CA LEU A 62 -0.46 3.39 -2.54
C LEU A 62 -1.81 2.78 -2.92
N VAL A 63 -2.68 2.63 -1.93
CA VAL A 63 -4.03 2.10 -2.08
C VAL A 63 -5.03 3.11 -1.53
N ASP A 64 -5.95 3.61 -2.36
CA ASP A 64 -6.96 4.57 -1.94
C ASP A 64 -7.93 3.97 -0.91
N VAL A 65 -8.34 4.75 0.09
CA VAL A 65 -9.22 4.27 1.17
C VAL A 65 -10.60 3.82 0.70
N ASN A 66 -11.07 4.35 -0.43
CA ASN A 66 -12.36 4.01 -1.04
C ASN A 66 -12.24 2.85 -2.03
N SER A 67 -11.05 2.28 -2.21
CA SER A 67 -10.84 1.17 -3.14
C SER A 67 -11.62 -0.08 -2.73
N THR A 68 -12.28 -0.71 -3.71
CA THR A 68 -12.92 -2.03 -3.56
C THR A 68 -11.87 -3.13 -3.47
N ASN A 69 -12.26 -4.31 -2.97
CA ASN A 69 -11.35 -5.46 -2.91
C ASN A 69 -10.71 -5.79 -4.26
N GLU A 70 -11.52 -5.79 -5.32
CA GLU A 70 -11.06 -6.03 -6.68
C GLU A 70 -10.06 -4.98 -7.13
N LYS A 71 -10.32 -3.69 -6.85
CA LYS A 71 -9.40 -2.63 -7.24
C LYS A 71 -8.06 -2.72 -6.53
N ILE A 72 -8.07 -3.07 -5.24
CA ILE A 72 -6.85 -3.32 -4.46
C ILE A 72 -6.07 -4.48 -5.07
N LYS A 73 -6.76 -5.58 -5.42
CA LYS A 73 -6.13 -6.73 -6.09
C LYS A 73 -5.49 -6.33 -7.40
N GLU A 74 -6.21 -5.60 -8.25
CA GLU A 74 -5.67 -5.09 -9.52
C GLU A 74 -4.41 -4.25 -9.29
N ILE A 75 -4.44 -3.27 -8.37
CA ILE A 75 -3.28 -2.39 -8.10
C ILE A 75 -2.06 -3.22 -7.67
N LEU A 76 -2.26 -4.17 -6.75
CA LEU A 76 -1.18 -5.04 -6.28
C LEU A 76 -0.67 -5.92 -7.43
N LEU A 77 -1.56 -6.63 -8.12
CA LEU A 77 -1.19 -7.48 -9.26
C LEU A 77 -0.48 -6.70 -10.36
N GLU A 78 -0.93 -5.49 -10.69
CA GLU A 78 -0.29 -4.62 -11.68
C GLU A 78 1.10 -4.15 -11.25
N LYS A 79 1.31 -3.88 -9.95
CA LYS A 79 2.63 -3.51 -9.44
C LYS A 79 3.59 -4.68 -9.34
N PHE A 80 3.09 -5.85 -8.99
CA PHE A 80 3.88 -7.07 -8.90
C PHE A 80 3.80 -7.93 -10.17
N LYS A 81 3.33 -7.35 -11.29
CA LYS A 81 3.19 -8.02 -12.59
C LYS A 81 4.50 -8.74 -12.91
N MET A 82 4.45 -10.05 -12.79
CA MET A 82 5.36 -11.00 -13.44
C MET A 82 4.94 -11.17 -14.88
#